data_AF-A0AAP8N801-F1
#
_entry.id   AF-A0AAP8N801-F1
#
_cell.length_a   1.000
_cell.length_b   1.000
_cell.length_c   1.000
_cell.angle_alpha   90.00
_cell.angle_beta   90.00
_cell.angle_gamma   90.00
#
_symmetry.space_group_name_H-M   'P 1'
#
loop_
_entity.id
_entity.type
_entity.pdbx_description
1 polymer ?
#
loop_
_entity_poly.entity_id
_entity_poly.type
_entity_poly.pdbx_seq_one_letter_code
_entity_poly.pdbx_strand_id
1 'polypeptide(L)'
;MSTSFTPRQIVEKLDQYIVGQHQAKKAVAIALRNRYRRSLLEDSFREEISPKNILMIGPTGVGKTEIARRMAKLVGAPFIKVEATKFTEVGYVGRDVESMVRELVQTAIRIVKED
;
A
#
# COMPACT_ATOMS: atom_id res chain seq x y z
N MET A 1 8.75 -0.26 15.82
CA MET A 1 7.66 -0.72 16.71
C MET A 1 6.60 -1.42 15.88
N SER A 2 6.41 -2.74 16.02
CA SER A 2 5.42 -3.50 15.25
C SER A 2 4.03 -3.37 15.89
N THR A 3 3.36 -2.25 15.66
CA THR A 3 1.98 -2.06 16.13
C THR A 3 1.06 -2.96 15.29
N SER A 4 0.77 -4.15 15.81
CA SER A 4 -0.13 -5.12 15.16
C SER A 4 -1.58 -4.67 15.33
N PHE A 5 -2.04 -3.77 14.46
CA PHE A 5 -3.45 -3.40 14.43
C PHE A 5 -4.34 -4.56 13.99
N THR A 6 -5.50 -4.69 14.64
CA THR A 6 -6.59 -5.53 14.14
C THR A 6 -7.25 -4.87 12.93
N PRO A 7 -7.94 -5.63 12.06
CA PRO A 7 -8.66 -5.03 10.94
C PRO A 7 -9.64 -3.93 11.35
N ARG A 8 -10.32 -4.07 12.50
CA ARG A 8 -11.23 -3.04 13.03
C ARG A 8 -10.50 -1.75 13.38
N GLN A 9 -9.39 -1.83 14.11
CA GLN A 9 -8.56 -0.67 14.44
C GLN A 9 -7.99 0.03 13.20
N ILE A 10 -7.64 -0.72 12.15
CA ILE A 10 -7.20 -0.13 10.88
C ILE A 10 -8.35 0.67 10.25
N VAL A 11 -9.56 0.10 10.19
CA VAL A 11 -10.74 0.80 9.65
C VAL A 11 -11.04 2.06 10.46
N GLU A 12 -11.06 1.98 11.80
CA GLU A 12 -11.30 3.12 12.69
C GLU A 12 -10.28 4.26 12.47
N LYS A 13 -9.01 3.93 12.25
CA LYS A 13 -7.99 4.94 11.94
C LYS A 13 -8.14 5.52 10.54
N LEU A 14 -8.60 4.73 9.56
CA LEU A 14 -8.92 5.24 8.23
C LEU A 14 -10.19 6.11 8.23
N ASP A 15 -11.15 5.84 9.12
CA ASP A 15 -12.38 6.63 9.29
C ASP A 15 -12.10 8.07 9.72
N GLN A 16 -10.98 8.32 10.41
CA GLN A 16 -10.55 9.68 10.80
C GLN A 16 -10.18 10.58 9.61
N TYR A 17 -9.91 10.01 8.44
CA TYR A 17 -9.42 10.75 7.26
C TYR A 17 -10.28 10.58 6.02
N ILE A 18 -11.00 9.46 5.91
CA ILE A 18 -11.79 9.11 4.73
C ILE A 18 -13.23 8.91 5.19
N VAL A 19 -14.18 9.63 4.61
CA VAL A 19 -15.61 9.45 4.91
C VAL A 19 -16.18 8.36 4.00
N GLY A 20 -16.99 7.44 4.54
CA GLY A 20 -17.60 6.35 3.76
C GLY A 20 -16.60 5.30 3.28
N GLN A 21 -16.77 4.77 2.06
CA GLN A 21 -15.85 3.79 1.43
C GLN A 21 -15.58 2.52 2.28
N HIS A 22 -16.56 2.05 3.05
CA HIS A 22 -16.41 0.97 4.03
C HIS A 22 -15.81 -0.31 3.42
N GLN A 23 -16.24 -0.70 2.22
CA GLN A 23 -15.73 -1.90 1.55
C GLN A 23 -14.24 -1.77 1.20
N ALA A 24 -13.80 -0.61 0.68
CA ALA A 24 -12.41 -0.36 0.35
C ALA A 24 -11.51 -0.34 1.60
N LYS A 25 -11.97 0.31 2.68
CA LYS A 25 -11.27 0.30 3.98
C LYS A 25 -11.12 -1.11 4.53
N LYS A 26 -12.18 -1.91 4.48
CA LYS A 26 -12.17 -3.31 4.94
C LYS A 26 -11.20 -4.16 4.11
N ALA A 27 -11.21 -4.03 2.78
CA ALA A 27 -10.30 -4.77 1.90
C ALA A 27 -8.84 -4.46 2.22
N VAL A 28 -8.52 -3.19 2.41
CA VAL A 28 -7.19 -2.71 2.79
C VAL A 28 -6.77 -3.21 4.18
N ALA A 29 -7.66 -3.14 5.16
CA ALA A 29 -7.40 -3.63 6.51
C ALA A 29 -7.09 -5.14 6.54
N ILE A 30 -7.79 -5.93 5.72
CA ILE A 30 -7.53 -7.37 5.58
C ILE A 30 -6.18 -7.61 4.93
N ALA A 31 -5.82 -6.89 3.86
CA ALA A 31 -4.54 -7.04 3.19
C ALA A 31 -3.36 -6.75 4.13
N LEU A 32 -3.42 -5.67 4.91
CA LEU A 32 -2.44 -5.37 5.94
C LEU A 32 -2.36 -6.45 7.02
N ARG A 33 -3.51 -6.93 7.52
CA ARG A 33 -3.54 -7.98 8.53
C ARG A 33 -2.96 -9.29 8.01
N ASN A 34 -3.18 -9.61 6.74
CA ASN A 34 -2.61 -10.80 6.11
C ASN A 34 -1.09 -10.70 6.00
N ARG A 35 -0.52 -9.51 5.77
CA ARG A 35 0.94 -9.30 5.81
C ARG A 35 1.52 -9.60 7.20
N TYR A 36 0.86 -9.13 8.26
CA TYR A 36 1.24 -9.46 9.64
C TYR A 36 1.10 -10.96 9.94
N ARG A 37 0.00 -11.59 9.53
CA ARG A 37 -0.17 -13.04 9.70
C ARG A 37 0.92 -13.83 8.99
N ARG A 38 1.27 -13.43 7.75
CA ARG A 38 2.36 -14.04 6.98
C ARG A 38 3.69 -13.96 7.73
N SER A 39 4.01 -12.83 8.39
CA SER A 39 5.26 -12.72 9.15
C SER A 39 5.35 -13.64 10.37
N LEU A 40 4.23 -14.23 10.83
CA LEU A 40 4.20 -15.17 11.95
C LEU A 40 4.33 -16.64 11.53
N LEU A 41 4.26 -16.94 10.23
CA LEU A 41 4.38 -18.31 9.73
C LEU A 41 5.84 -18.77 9.71
N GLU A 42 6.09 -20.05 9.54
CA GLU A 42 7.44 -20.57 9.26
C GLU A 42 7.88 -20.22 7.83
N ASP A 43 9.19 -20.15 7.58
CA ASP A 43 9.74 -19.66 6.31
C ASP A 43 9.28 -20.48 5.10
N SER A 44 9.14 -21.80 5.25
CA SER A 44 8.60 -22.70 4.21
C SER A 44 7.20 -22.26 3.74
N PHE A 45 6.31 -21.92 4.67
CA PHE A 45 4.96 -21.44 4.34
C PHE A 45 4.93 -19.97 3.92
N ARG A 46 5.90 -19.15 4.35
CA ARG A 46 5.96 -17.72 3.97
C ARG A 46 6.19 -17.53 2.47
N GLU A 47 7.05 -18.36 1.87
CA GLU A 47 7.40 -18.26 0.45
C GLU A 47 6.22 -18.59 -0.47
N GLU A 48 5.35 -19.52 -0.05
CA GLU A 48 4.18 -19.93 -0.82
C GLU A 48 3.04 -18.89 -0.81
N ILE A 49 3.06 -17.94 0.12
CA ILE A 49 1.98 -16.97 0.30
C ILE A 49 2.34 -15.63 -0.36
N SER A 50 1.70 -15.36 -1.49
CA SER A 50 1.80 -14.08 -2.18
C SER A 50 0.98 -12.96 -1.52
N PRO A 51 1.42 -11.69 -1.61
CA PRO A 51 0.64 -10.54 -1.16
C PRO A 51 -0.73 -10.47 -1.85
N LYS A 52 -1.76 -10.05 -1.09
CA LYS A 52 -3.10 -9.82 -1.63
C LYS A 52 -3.19 -8.41 -2.20
N ASN A 53 -2.83 -8.26 -3.47
CA ASN A 53 -2.92 -7.01 -4.21
C ASN A 53 -4.39 -6.54 -4.32
N ILE A 54 -4.60 -5.22 -4.40
CA ILE A 54 -5.94 -4.61 -4.40
C ILE A 54 -6.14 -3.80 -5.67
N LEU A 55 -7.24 -4.08 -6.38
CA LEU A 55 -7.74 -3.25 -7.47
C LEU A 55 -8.90 -2.39 -6.95
N MET A 56 -8.74 -1.06 -6.94
CA MET A 56 -9.79 -0.13 -6.53
C MET A 56 -10.53 0.41 -7.75
N ILE A 57 -11.83 0.13 -7.86
CA ILE A 57 -12.70 0.58 -8.94
C ILE A 57 -13.64 1.67 -8.42
N GLY A 58 -13.71 2.81 -9.12
CA GLY A 58 -14.61 3.91 -8.78
C GLY A 58 -14.22 5.22 -9.47
N PRO A 59 -15.08 6.26 -9.42
CA PRO A 59 -14.83 7.54 -10.10
C PRO A 59 -13.67 8.33 -9.46
N THR A 60 -13.20 9.38 -10.13
CA THR A 60 -12.17 10.27 -9.57
C THR A 60 -12.69 11.01 -8.33
N GLY A 61 -11.80 11.40 -7.42
CA GLY A 61 -12.17 12.19 -6.23
C GLY A 61 -12.76 11.41 -5.04
N VAL A 62 -13.13 10.14 -5.19
CA VAL A 62 -13.77 9.35 -4.09
C VAL A 62 -12.83 8.81 -3.00
N GLY A 63 -11.54 9.17 -3.05
CA GLY A 63 -10.58 8.80 -1.99
C GLY A 63 -9.75 7.53 -2.22
N LYS A 64 -9.73 6.94 -3.43
CA LYS A 64 -8.92 5.74 -3.75
C LYS A 64 -7.43 5.91 -3.35
N THR A 65 -6.81 6.98 -3.83
CA THR A 65 -5.40 7.29 -3.52
C THR A 65 -5.21 7.64 -2.05
N GLU A 66 -6.19 8.28 -1.42
CA GLU A 66 -6.10 8.70 -0.02
C GLU A 66 -6.14 7.49 0.92
N ILE A 67 -6.96 6.48 0.62
CA ILE A 67 -6.97 5.20 1.35
C ILE A 67 -5.58 4.56 1.32
N ALA A 68 -4.96 4.45 0.14
CA ALA A 68 -3.63 3.86 0.01
C ALA A 68 -2.54 4.67 0.74
N ARG A 69 -2.59 6.01 0.62
CA ARG A 69 -1.65 6.91 1.30
C ARG A 69 -1.77 6.83 2.82
N ARG A 70 -2.99 6.87 3.37
CA ARG A 70 -3.24 6.77 4.81
C ARG A 70 -2.89 5.41 5.37
N MET A 71 -3.17 4.35 4.61
CA MET A 71 -2.75 3.00 4.95
C MET A 71 -1.23 2.92 5.12
N ALA A 72 -0.45 3.45 4.17
CA ALA A 72 1.01 3.41 4.27
C ALA A 72 1.54 4.21 5.47
N LYS A 73 1.01 5.43 5.67
CA LYS A 73 1.36 6.27 6.82
C LYS A 73 1.04 5.59 8.15
N LEU A 74 -0.08 4.87 8.24
CA LEU A 74 -0.51 4.17 9.45
C LEU A 74 0.49 3.11 9.92
N VAL A 75 1.13 2.42 8.98
CA VAL A 75 2.08 1.33 9.29
C VAL A 75 3.54 1.73 9.11
N GLY A 76 3.82 3.01 8.87
CA GLY A 76 5.18 3.50 8.60
C GLY A 76 5.82 2.88 7.35
N ALA A 77 5.02 2.55 6.33
CA ALA A 77 5.53 1.94 5.10
C ALA A 77 5.91 2.99 4.05
N PRO A 78 6.97 2.75 3.25
CA PRO A 78 7.27 3.58 2.10
C PRO A 78 6.12 3.53 1.09
N PHE A 79 5.82 4.66 0.47
CA PHE A 79 4.70 4.82 -0.45
C PHE A 79 5.07 5.71 -1.64
N ILE A 80 4.74 5.24 -2.84
CA ILE A 80 4.84 6.00 -4.08
C ILE A 80 3.53 5.94 -4.85
N LYS A 81 3.24 7.00 -5.63
CA LYS A 81 2.12 7.04 -6.58
C LYS A 81 2.72 7.09 -7.98
N VAL A 82 2.38 6.13 -8.81
CA VAL A 82 2.82 6.07 -10.21
C VAL A 82 1.59 6.00 -11.14
N GLU A 83 1.72 6.58 -12.32
CA GLU A 83 0.69 6.54 -13.37
C GLU A 83 1.13 5.57 -14.46
N ALA A 84 0.31 4.56 -14.73
CA ALA A 84 0.65 3.46 -15.64
C ALA A 84 0.90 3.92 -17.09
N THR A 85 0.21 4.99 -17.52
CA THR A 85 0.35 5.56 -18.88
C THR A 85 1.76 6.08 -19.17
N LYS A 86 2.55 6.40 -18.13
CA LYS A 86 3.95 6.84 -18.27
C LYS A 86 4.88 5.74 -18.81
N PHE A 87 4.44 4.49 -18.79
CA PHE A 87 5.21 3.33 -19.27
C PHE A 87 4.79 2.85 -20.65
N THR A 88 3.71 3.40 -21.21
CA THR A 88 3.15 2.96 -22.50
C THR A 88 3.11 4.09 -23.53
N GLU A 89 3.61 5.29 -23.21
CA GLU A 89 3.62 6.43 -24.13
C GLU A 89 4.51 6.13 -25.35
N VAL A 90 3.88 6.18 -26.53
CA VAL A 90 4.44 5.80 -27.82
C VAL A 90 5.43 6.88 -28.28
N GLY A 91 6.72 6.56 -28.43
CA GLY A 91 7.64 7.37 -29.25
C GLY A 91 9.04 7.64 -28.69
N TYR A 92 9.31 7.36 -27.41
CA TYR A 92 10.66 7.43 -26.85
C TYR A 92 10.83 6.24 -25.91
N VAL A 93 12.04 5.72 -25.73
CA VAL A 93 12.31 4.62 -24.78
C VAL A 93 11.52 4.90 -23.49
N GLY A 94 10.45 4.12 -23.27
CA GLY A 94 9.50 4.41 -22.18
C GLY A 94 10.25 4.46 -20.86
N ARG A 95 9.69 5.13 -19.84
CA ARG A 95 10.30 5.05 -18.51
C ARG A 95 10.47 3.59 -18.14
N ASP A 96 11.61 3.27 -17.54
CA ASP A 96 11.91 1.92 -17.07
C ASP A 96 10.95 1.54 -15.92
N VAL A 97 10.26 0.40 -16.03
CA VAL A 97 9.35 -0.08 -14.96
C VAL A 97 10.09 -0.31 -13.64
N GLU A 98 11.39 -0.59 -13.68
CA GLU A 98 12.22 -0.70 -12.49
C GLU A 98 12.35 0.63 -11.73
N SER A 99 12.09 1.77 -12.40
CA SER A 99 12.11 3.08 -11.76
C SER A 99 11.10 3.15 -10.60
N MET A 100 9.99 2.42 -10.68
CA MET A 100 9.00 2.33 -9.59
C MET A 100 9.64 1.76 -8.32
N VAL A 101 10.40 0.68 -8.45
CA VAL A 101 11.07 0.05 -7.30
C VAL A 101 12.20 0.96 -6.78
N ARG A 102 12.97 1.59 -7.68
CA ARG A 102 14.04 2.53 -7.30
C ARG A 102 13.48 3.73 -6.51
N GLU A 103 12.38 4.32 -6.96
CA GLU A 103 11.70 5.41 -6.25
C GLU A 103 11.18 4.96 -4.87
N LEU A 104 10.58 3.77 -4.78
CA LEU A 104 10.10 3.23 -3.51
C LEU A 104 11.23 3.03 -2.49
N VAL A 105 12.38 2.51 -2.94
CA VAL A 105 13.58 2.34 -2.10
C VAL A 105 14.12 3.68 -1.64
N GLN A 106 14.17 4.69 -2.52
CA GLN A 106 14.58 6.04 -2.13
C GLN A 106 13.65 6.63 -1.07
N THR A 107 12.33 6.43 -1.17
CA THR A 107 11.38 6.83 -0.13
C THR A 107 11.66 6.10 1.19
N ALA A 108 11.95 4.79 1.15
CA ALA A 108 12.27 4.02 2.35
C ALA A 108 13.56 4.54 3.04
N ILE A 109 14.59 4.87 2.27
CA ILE A 109 15.84 5.45 2.80
C ILE A 109 15.57 6.80 3.48
N ARG A 110 14.70 7.65 2.92
CA ARG A 110 14.35 8.93 3.54
C ARG A 110 13.65 8.73 4.87
N ILE A 111 12.68 7.81 4.95
CA ILE A 111 11.99 7.49 6.21
C ILE A 111 13.00 7.13 7.30
N VAL A 112 13.97 6.25 6.99
CA VAL A 112 14.98 5.81 7.96
C VAL A 112 15.99 6.91 8.33
N LYS A 113 16.23 7.90 7.46
CA LYS A 113 17.15 9.02 7.73
C LYS A 113 16.50 10.16 8.52
N GLU A 114 15.17 10.30 8.40
CA GLU A 114 14.38 11.33 9.08
C GLU A 114 13.91 10.88 10.48
N ASP A 115 13.88 9.56 10.72
CA ASP A 115 13.66 8.91 12.03
C ASP A 115 14.93 8.91 12.91
#